data_AF-A0A534PAQ0-F1
#
_entry.id   AF-A0A534PAQ0-F1
#
_cell.length_a   1.000
_cell.length_b   1.000
_cell.length_c   1.000
_cell.angle_alpha   90.00
_cell.angle_beta   90.00
_cell.angle_gamma   90.00
#
_symmetry.space_group_name_H-M   'P 1'
#
loop_
_entity.id
_entity.type
_entity.pdbx_description
1 polymer ?
#
loop_
_entity_poly.entity_id
_entity_poly.type
_entity_poly.pdbx_seq_one_letter_code
_entity_poly.pdbx_strand_id
1 'polypeptide(L)'
;LSFFPLRAGEKPPRISTGDPADRRDESLLDVVPDDPRKVYDVKKAIAAIVDGGRLFEIKPRWAKNLVTALARIDGRSVGIVANNPIHLGGILDVNAADKGARFVNLCDAFEIPLVFLQDVPGFMVGSKVEREGIIRHGAKMLHAVASATVPKLTVVLRKGYGAGYYVMNG
;
A
#
# COMPACT_ATOMS: atom_id res chain seq x y z
N LEU A 1 2.56 -7.86 -16.98
CA LEU A 1 3.97 -8.31 -17.10
C LEU A 1 4.95 -7.14 -17.13
N SER A 2 4.69 -6.05 -17.84
CA SER A 2 5.63 -4.90 -17.99
C SER A 2 6.13 -4.22 -16.70
N PHE A 3 5.53 -4.50 -15.55
CA PHE A 3 5.96 -3.92 -14.26
C PHE A 3 7.10 -4.72 -13.62
N PHE A 4 7.32 -5.96 -14.05
CA PHE A 4 8.32 -6.86 -13.48
C PHE A 4 9.58 -6.90 -14.36
N PRO A 5 10.75 -7.19 -13.78
CA PRO A 5 11.90 -7.62 -14.55
C PRO A 5 11.64 -9.00 -15.18
N LEU A 6 12.49 -9.43 -16.10
CA LEU A 6 12.36 -10.73 -16.75
C LEU A 6 12.67 -11.89 -15.78
N ARG A 7 13.47 -11.64 -14.75
CA ARG A 7 13.82 -12.58 -13.69
C ARG A 7 14.16 -11.85 -12.38
N ALA A 8 14.19 -12.60 -11.28
CA ALA A 8 14.59 -12.09 -9.98
C ALA A 8 16.07 -11.64 -9.98
N GLY A 9 16.39 -10.64 -9.18
CA GLY A 9 17.73 -10.04 -9.07
C GLY A 9 18.05 -8.95 -10.10
N GLU A 10 17.15 -8.70 -11.06
CA GLU A 10 17.25 -7.57 -11.99
C GLU A 10 16.29 -6.46 -11.58
N LYS A 11 16.67 -5.21 -11.87
CA LYS A 11 15.80 -4.06 -11.64
C LYS A 11 14.64 -4.04 -12.65
N PRO A 12 13.42 -3.66 -12.24
CA PRO A 12 12.30 -3.48 -13.15
C PRO A 12 12.61 -2.49 -14.28
N PRO A 13 12.04 -2.67 -15.48
CA PRO A 13 12.28 -1.77 -16.59
C PRO A 13 11.74 -0.37 -16.29
N ARG A 14 12.57 0.65 -16.48
CA ARG A 14 12.11 2.05 -16.55
C ARG A 14 11.59 2.32 -17.95
N ILE A 15 10.39 2.88 -18.05
CA ILE A 15 9.79 3.29 -19.33
C ILE A 15 9.82 4.80 -19.49
N SER A 16 9.78 5.28 -20.73
CA SER A 16 9.51 6.70 -20.97
C SER A 16 8.09 7.03 -20.51
N THR A 17 7.96 8.17 -19.82
CA THR A 17 6.68 8.75 -19.43
C THR A 17 6.66 10.20 -19.85
N GLY A 18 5.49 10.70 -20.25
CA GLY A 18 5.26 12.13 -20.48
C GLY A 18 4.80 12.87 -19.23
N ASP A 19 4.66 12.17 -18.09
CA ASP A 19 4.28 12.77 -16.81
C ASP A 19 5.51 13.41 -16.15
N PRO A 20 5.52 14.73 -15.88
CA PRO A 20 6.64 15.41 -15.24
C PRO A 20 6.90 14.88 -13.83
N ALA A 21 8.16 14.57 -13.52
CA ALA A 21 8.56 14.05 -12.20
C ALA A 21 8.37 15.08 -11.06
N ASP A 22 8.29 16.36 -11.38
CA ASP A 22 8.07 17.48 -10.47
C ASP A 22 6.63 18.01 -10.48
N ARG A 23 5.70 17.28 -11.12
CA ARG A 23 4.28 17.66 -11.17
C ARG A 23 3.73 17.84 -9.76
N ARG A 24 2.99 18.94 -9.57
CA ARG A 24 2.20 19.20 -8.37
C ARG A 24 0.73 18.95 -8.66
N ASP A 25 0.02 18.46 -7.65
CA ASP A 25 -1.41 18.21 -7.71
C ASP A 25 -2.07 18.79 -6.46
N GLU A 26 -2.70 19.96 -6.61
CA GLU A 26 -3.35 20.66 -5.49
C GLU A 26 -4.54 19.87 -4.93
N SER A 27 -5.11 18.93 -5.70
CA SER A 27 -6.20 18.08 -5.20
C SER A 27 -5.79 17.18 -4.03
N LEU A 28 -4.48 16.96 -3.83
CA LEU A 28 -3.95 16.24 -2.68
C LEU A 28 -4.16 16.98 -1.35
N LEU A 29 -4.31 18.32 -1.37
CA LEU A 29 -4.57 19.11 -0.16
C LEU A 29 -5.95 18.80 0.43
N ASP A 30 -6.92 18.47 -0.44
CA ASP A 30 -8.32 18.26 -0.06
C ASP A 30 -8.72 16.77 -0.03
N VAL A 31 -7.79 15.85 -0.34
CA VAL A 31 -8.13 14.42 -0.48
C VAL A 31 -8.53 13.80 0.86
N VAL A 32 -7.93 14.26 1.96
CA VAL A 32 -8.25 13.84 3.32
C VAL A 32 -9.22 14.86 3.93
N PRO A 33 -10.46 14.48 4.29
CA PRO A 33 -11.39 15.40 4.91
C PRO A 33 -10.95 15.86 6.30
N ASP A 34 -11.22 17.13 6.62
CA ASP A 34 -10.97 17.71 7.95
C ASP A 34 -11.75 17.00 9.07
N ASP A 35 -12.98 16.56 8.78
CA ASP A 35 -13.78 15.79 9.72
C ASP A 35 -13.21 14.36 9.84
N PRO A 36 -12.66 13.97 11.01
CA PRO A 36 -12.00 12.69 11.19
C PRO A 36 -12.96 11.49 11.06
N ARG A 37 -14.28 11.72 11.11
CA ARG A 37 -15.30 10.67 10.94
C ARG A 37 -15.59 10.40 9.47
N LYS A 38 -15.26 11.32 8.56
CA LYS A 38 -15.46 11.13 7.12
C LYS A 38 -14.35 10.25 6.55
N VAL A 39 -14.76 9.37 5.64
CA VAL A 39 -13.86 8.52 4.86
C VAL A 39 -13.58 9.18 3.51
N TYR A 40 -12.49 8.77 2.86
CA TYR A 40 -12.11 9.22 1.54
C TYR A 40 -11.59 8.07 0.70
N ASP A 41 -11.57 8.26 -0.62
CA ASP A 41 -11.04 7.27 -1.55
C ASP A 41 -9.53 7.45 -1.68
N VAL A 42 -8.78 6.58 -1.01
CA VAL A 42 -7.31 6.56 -1.08
C VAL A 42 -6.81 6.38 -2.52
N LYS A 43 -7.60 5.79 -3.42
CA LYS A 43 -7.20 5.63 -4.82
C LYS A 43 -7.09 6.95 -5.56
N LYS A 44 -7.80 8.00 -5.12
CA LYS A 44 -7.60 9.37 -5.65
C LYS A 44 -6.22 9.90 -5.29
N ALA A 45 -5.78 9.70 -4.04
CA ALA A 45 -4.43 10.05 -3.61
C ALA A 45 -3.37 9.26 -4.39
N ILE A 46 -3.59 7.96 -4.60
CA ILE A 46 -2.66 7.15 -5.40
C ILE A 46 -2.62 7.64 -6.85
N ALA A 47 -3.77 7.88 -7.49
CA ALA A 47 -3.84 8.36 -8.86
C ALA A 47 -3.16 9.72 -9.04
N ALA A 48 -3.23 10.61 -8.04
CA ALA A 48 -2.57 11.90 -8.08
C ALA A 48 -1.03 11.80 -8.06
N ILE A 49 -0.43 10.73 -7.51
CA ILE A 49 1.04 10.60 -7.37
C ILE A 49 1.71 9.67 -8.39
N VAL A 50 0.96 8.83 -9.10
CA VAL A 50 1.51 7.87 -10.08
C VAL A 50 1.38 8.36 -11.52
N ASP A 51 2.27 7.89 -12.38
CA ASP A 51 2.36 8.30 -13.79
C ASP A 51 1.03 8.15 -14.55
N GLY A 52 0.44 9.28 -14.93
CA GLY A 52 -0.83 9.37 -15.63
C GLY A 52 -2.03 8.82 -14.84
N GLY A 53 -1.92 8.73 -13.51
CA GLY A 53 -2.96 8.21 -12.63
C GLY A 53 -3.32 6.73 -12.83
N ARG A 54 -2.43 5.97 -13.47
CA ARG A 54 -2.70 4.57 -13.84
C ARG A 54 -2.29 3.61 -12.73
N LEU A 55 -3.26 2.83 -12.29
CA LEU A 55 -3.10 1.84 -11.24
C LEU A 55 -3.45 0.44 -11.77
N PHE A 56 -2.59 -0.55 -11.47
CA PHE A 56 -2.90 -1.97 -11.70
C PHE A 56 -3.12 -2.67 -10.36
N GLU A 57 -4.37 -2.76 -9.92
CA GLU A 57 -4.71 -3.37 -8.62
C GLU A 57 -4.50 -4.89 -8.59
N ILE A 58 -3.83 -5.34 -7.53
CA ILE A 58 -3.70 -6.76 -7.19
C ILE A 58 -4.79 -7.12 -6.18
N LYS A 59 -5.59 -8.14 -6.51
CA LYS A 59 -6.73 -8.60 -5.70
C LYS A 59 -7.72 -7.47 -5.32
N PRO A 60 -8.27 -6.70 -6.28
CA PRO A 60 -9.17 -5.57 -5.98
C PRO A 60 -10.48 -5.98 -5.29
N ARG A 61 -10.87 -7.26 -5.40
CA ARG A 61 -12.12 -7.79 -4.83
C ARG A 61 -11.97 -8.45 -3.45
N TRP A 62 -10.75 -8.59 -2.92
CA TRP A 62 -10.47 -9.28 -1.66
C TRP A 62 -9.70 -8.37 -0.69
N ALA A 63 -10.05 -8.43 0.61
CA ALA A 63 -9.53 -7.58 1.67
C ALA A 63 -9.47 -6.10 1.24
N LYS A 64 -10.63 -5.52 0.94
CA LYS A 64 -10.75 -4.21 0.30
C LYS A 64 -10.33 -3.04 1.21
N ASN A 65 -10.19 -3.30 2.52
CA ASN A 65 -9.61 -2.44 3.55
C ASN A 65 -8.11 -2.16 3.34
N LEU A 66 -7.43 -2.90 2.46
CA LEU A 66 -6.06 -2.63 2.02
C LEU A 66 -5.96 -2.69 0.49
N VAL A 67 -5.51 -1.60 -0.14
CA VAL A 67 -5.18 -1.54 -1.56
C VAL A 67 -3.74 -2.01 -1.73
N THR A 68 -3.53 -2.94 -2.66
CA THR A 68 -2.21 -3.35 -3.14
C THR A 68 -2.20 -3.22 -4.65
N ALA A 69 -1.25 -2.49 -5.22
CA ALA A 69 -1.26 -2.23 -6.65
C ALA A 69 0.14 -1.98 -7.22
N LEU A 70 0.31 -2.26 -8.51
CA LEU A 70 1.48 -1.87 -9.27
C LEU A 70 1.20 -0.57 -10.02
N ALA A 71 2.16 0.33 -10.01
CA ALA A 71 2.09 1.61 -10.73
C ALA A 71 3.48 2.01 -11.20
N ARG A 72 3.60 3.23 -11.74
CA ARG A 72 4.90 3.83 -12.04
C ARG A 72 5.00 5.25 -11.50
N ILE A 73 6.23 5.64 -11.15
CA ILE A 73 6.61 7.01 -10.80
C ILE A 73 7.90 7.31 -11.56
N ASP A 74 7.90 8.35 -12.40
CA ASP A 74 9.03 8.70 -13.27
C ASP A 74 9.49 7.49 -14.12
N GLY A 75 8.50 6.76 -14.64
CA GLY A 75 8.67 5.58 -15.48
C GLY A 75 9.15 4.33 -14.76
N ARG A 76 9.44 4.37 -13.45
CA ARG A 76 9.90 3.22 -12.66
C ARG A 76 8.73 2.49 -12.03
N SER A 77 8.74 1.16 -12.09
CA SER A 77 7.76 0.34 -11.37
C SER A 77 7.81 0.60 -9.87
N VAL A 78 6.64 0.73 -9.25
CA VAL A 78 6.47 0.81 -7.80
C VAL A 78 5.30 -0.06 -7.36
N GLY A 79 5.43 -0.68 -6.19
CA GLY A 79 4.36 -1.35 -5.48
C GLY A 79 3.73 -0.39 -4.47
N ILE A 80 2.42 -0.19 -4.54
CA ILE A 80 1.66 0.65 -3.61
C ILE A 80 0.95 -0.24 -2.60
N VAL A 81 1.10 0.07 -1.32
CA VAL A 81 0.33 -0.53 -0.20
C VAL A 81 -0.38 0.59 0.55
N ALA A 82 -1.70 0.62 0.51
CA ALA A 82 -2.47 1.74 1.07
C ALA A 82 -3.68 1.28 1.87
N ASN A 83 -3.88 1.83 3.07
CA ASN A 83 -5.11 1.58 3.83
C ASN A 83 -6.29 2.21 3.10
N ASN A 84 -7.44 1.53 3.08
CA ASN A 84 -8.65 2.04 2.43
C ASN A 84 -9.74 2.38 3.46
N PRO A 85 -9.90 3.66 3.81
CA PRO A 85 -10.87 4.07 4.84
C PRO A 85 -12.32 3.76 4.48
N ILE A 86 -12.68 3.69 3.20
CA ILE A 86 -14.05 3.35 2.73
C ILE A 86 -14.44 1.92 3.16
N HIS A 87 -13.47 1.04 3.39
CA HIS A 87 -13.72 -0.33 3.82
C HIS A 87 -13.16 -0.57 5.21
N LEU A 88 -14.06 -0.80 6.18
CA LEU A 88 -13.71 -1.08 7.58
C LEU A 88 -12.80 -0.01 8.20
N GLY A 89 -12.88 1.25 7.72
CA GLY A 89 -12.06 2.34 8.25
C GLY A 89 -10.56 2.21 7.98
N GLY A 90 -10.14 1.32 7.07
CA GLY A 90 -8.72 1.06 6.78
C GLY A 90 -8.01 0.17 7.80
N ILE A 91 -8.77 -0.47 8.70
CA ILE A 91 -8.24 -1.38 9.73
C ILE A 91 -7.59 -2.62 9.11
N LEU A 92 -6.54 -3.16 9.73
CA LEU A 92 -5.93 -4.41 9.30
C LEU A 92 -6.63 -5.61 9.95
N ASP A 93 -7.13 -6.52 9.12
CA ASP A 93 -7.67 -7.82 9.54
C ASP A 93 -6.78 -8.97 9.03
N VAL A 94 -7.18 -10.21 9.31
CA VAL A 94 -6.46 -11.43 8.91
C VAL A 94 -6.20 -11.45 7.40
N ASN A 95 -7.21 -11.07 6.61
CA ASN A 95 -7.12 -11.10 5.14
C ASN A 95 -6.26 -9.96 4.59
N ALA A 96 -6.41 -8.74 5.11
CA ALA A 96 -5.56 -7.62 4.71
C ALA A 96 -4.10 -7.87 5.05
N ALA A 97 -3.80 -8.48 6.20
CA ALA A 97 -2.45 -8.84 6.57
C ALA A 97 -1.84 -9.87 5.60
N ASP A 98 -2.56 -10.95 5.25
CA ASP A 98 -2.08 -11.91 4.25
C ASP A 98 -1.94 -11.29 2.85
N LYS A 99 -2.85 -10.39 2.48
CA LYS A 99 -2.79 -9.63 1.21
C LYS A 99 -1.53 -8.78 1.14
N GLY A 100 -1.30 -7.97 2.17
CA GLY A 100 -0.13 -7.10 2.29
C GLY A 100 1.15 -7.91 2.28
N ALA A 101 1.27 -8.93 3.14
CA ALA A 101 2.46 -9.78 3.24
C ALA A 101 2.85 -10.39 1.90
N ARG A 102 1.89 -10.99 1.18
CA ARG A 102 2.18 -11.62 -0.12
C ARG A 102 2.58 -10.60 -1.18
N PHE A 103 1.99 -9.42 -1.16
CA PHE A 103 2.30 -8.36 -2.13
C PHE A 103 3.68 -7.73 -1.86
N VAL A 104 4.02 -7.47 -0.59
CA VAL A 104 5.34 -6.99 -0.19
C VAL A 104 6.42 -7.98 -0.61
N ASN A 105 6.27 -9.27 -0.27
CA ASN A 105 7.22 -10.31 -0.69
C ASN A 105 7.36 -10.41 -2.21
N LEU A 106 6.27 -10.20 -2.95
CA LEU A 106 6.29 -10.20 -4.42
C LEU A 106 7.08 -9.01 -4.96
N CYS A 107 6.89 -7.81 -4.41
CA CYS A 107 7.63 -6.64 -4.87
C CYS A 107 9.12 -6.77 -4.53
N ASP A 108 9.42 -7.21 -3.30
CA ASP A 108 10.77 -7.41 -2.81
C ASP A 108 11.57 -8.42 -3.66
N ALA A 109 10.98 -9.59 -3.93
CA ALA A 109 11.64 -10.65 -4.72
C ALA A 109 11.98 -10.23 -6.17
N PHE A 110 11.39 -9.15 -6.67
CA PHE A 110 11.56 -8.66 -8.03
C PHE A 110 12.07 -7.22 -8.09
N GLU A 111 12.73 -6.76 -7.04
CA GLU A 111 13.40 -5.45 -6.99
C GLU A 111 12.45 -4.26 -7.25
N ILE A 112 11.15 -4.42 -6.93
CA ILE A 112 10.14 -3.35 -7.08
C ILE A 112 10.07 -2.56 -5.76
N PRO A 113 10.43 -1.26 -5.76
CA PRO A 113 10.29 -0.40 -4.60
C PRO A 113 8.85 -0.31 -4.09
N LEU A 114 8.69 -0.11 -2.78
CA LEU A 114 7.39 -0.04 -2.12
C LEU A 114 7.09 1.38 -1.63
N VAL A 115 5.86 1.83 -1.88
CA VAL A 115 5.31 3.07 -1.33
C VAL A 115 4.09 2.73 -0.48
N PHE A 116 4.14 3.14 0.78
CA PHE A 116 3.08 2.98 1.75
C PHE A 116 2.30 4.29 1.89
N LEU A 117 0.97 4.24 1.71
CA LEU A 117 0.08 5.36 2.02
C LEU A 117 -0.76 4.99 3.25
N GLN A 118 -0.41 5.59 4.38
CA GLN A 118 -0.87 5.12 5.67
C GLN A 118 -2.06 5.93 6.21
N ASP A 119 -3.16 5.22 6.47
CA ASP A 119 -4.33 5.73 7.23
C ASP A 119 -4.93 4.57 8.04
N VAL A 120 -4.14 4.04 8.98
CA VAL A 120 -4.42 2.81 9.72
C VAL A 120 -4.83 3.13 11.17
N PRO A 121 -6.04 2.73 11.61
CA PRO A 121 -6.44 2.88 13.00
C PRO A 121 -5.87 1.78 13.93
N GLY A 122 -5.29 0.72 13.36
CA GLY A 122 -4.75 -0.43 14.09
C GLY A 122 -5.17 -1.76 13.44
N PHE A 123 -5.17 -2.82 14.26
CA PHE A 123 -5.67 -4.14 13.90
C PHE A 123 -7.11 -4.34 14.39
N MET A 124 -7.87 -5.17 13.67
CA MET A 124 -9.20 -5.58 14.09
C MET A 124 -9.11 -6.37 15.39
N VAL A 125 -9.99 -6.03 16.34
CA VAL A 125 -10.12 -6.70 17.63
C VAL A 125 -11.44 -7.46 17.66
N GLY A 126 -11.43 -8.66 18.24
CA GLY A 126 -12.64 -9.44 18.47
C GLY A 126 -12.37 -10.93 18.50
N SER A 127 -13.19 -11.67 19.25
CA SER A 127 -13.03 -13.13 19.43
C SER A 127 -12.99 -13.93 18.13
N LYS A 128 -13.64 -13.44 17.07
CA LYS A 128 -13.57 -14.04 15.73
C LYS A 128 -12.15 -13.98 15.15
N VAL A 129 -11.56 -12.79 15.06
CA VAL A 129 -10.23 -12.60 14.44
C VAL A 129 -9.12 -13.20 15.31
N GLU A 130 -9.31 -13.24 16.62
CA GLU A 130 -8.42 -13.99 17.54
C GLU A 130 -8.40 -15.48 17.21
N ARG A 131 -9.57 -16.11 17.04
CA ARG A 131 -9.66 -17.54 16.65
C ARG A 131 -9.16 -17.81 15.23
N GLU A 132 -9.27 -16.83 14.33
CA GLU A 132 -8.68 -16.89 12.99
C GLU A 132 -7.15 -16.68 13.01
N GLY A 133 -6.58 -16.33 14.17
CA GLY A 133 -5.13 -16.24 14.38
C GLY A 133 -4.53 -14.90 13.96
N ILE A 134 -5.23 -13.78 14.20
CA ILE A 134 -4.79 -12.42 13.83
C ILE A 134 -3.35 -12.10 14.22
N ILE A 135 -2.88 -12.59 15.38
CA ILE A 135 -1.48 -12.43 15.83
C ILE A 135 -0.50 -12.98 14.78
N ARG A 136 -0.72 -14.22 14.32
CA ARG A 136 0.13 -14.87 13.33
C ARG A 136 0.02 -14.19 11.97
N HIS A 137 -1.18 -13.81 11.56
CA HIS A 137 -1.40 -13.18 10.26
C HIS A 137 -0.82 -11.76 10.20
N GLY A 138 -1.02 -10.95 11.25
CA GLY A 138 -0.36 -9.66 11.42
C GLY A 138 1.16 -9.78 11.43
N ALA A 139 1.70 -10.75 12.16
CA ALA A 139 3.14 -11.02 12.20
C ALA A 139 3.73 -11.39 10.82
N LYS A 140 2.99 -12.08 9.94
CA LYS A 140 3.44 -12.32 8.55
C LYS A 140 3.65 -11.02 7.79
N MET A 141 2.73 -10.07 7.91
CA MET A 141 2.86 -8.79 7.23
C MET A 141 4.00 -7.97 7.82
N LEU A 142 4.09 -7.92 9.15
CA LEU A 142 5.22 -7.27 9.84
C LEU A 142 6.55 -7.84 9.37
N HIS A 143 6.67 -9.17 9.33
CA HIS A 143 7.87 -9.85 8.89
C HIS A 143 8.21 -9.50 7.44
N ALA A 144 7.25 -9.59 6.52
CA ALA A 144 7.45 -9.24 5.12
C ALA A 144 7.95 -7.80 4.93
N VAL A 145 7.34 -6.84 5.65
CA VAL A 145 7.72 -5.42 5.59
C VAL A 145 9.12 -5.20 6.19
N ALA A 146 9.42 -5.84 7.32
CA ALA A 146 10.70 -5.72 7.99
C ALA A 146 11.84 -6.39 7.21
N SER A 147 11.59 -7.55 6.58
CA SER A 147 12.59 -8.31 5.85
C SER A 147 12.86 -7.78 4.44
N ALA A 148 11.92 -7.05 3.85
CA ALA A 148 12.07 -6.51 2.51
C ALA A 148 13.28 -5.56 2.43
N THR A 149 14.13 -5.75 1.43
CA THR A 149 15.38 -5.00 1.22
C THR A 149 15.26 -3.96 0.12
N VAL A 150 14.21 -4.02 -0.72
CA VAL A 150 13.89 -2.97 -1.69
C VAL A 150 13.66 -1.62 -1.00
N PRO A 151 13.83 -0.49 -1.70
CA PRO A 151 13.51 0.81 -1.15
C PRO A 151 12.05 0.89 -0.69
N LYS A 152 11.83 1.38 0.53
CA LYS A 152 10.50 1.57 1.13
C LYS A 152 10.32 3.04 1.51
N LEU A 153 9.22 3.64 1.07
CA LEU A 153 8.84 5.01 1.43
C LEU A 153 7.43 5.00 2.02
N THR A 154 7.22 5.75 3.09
CA THR A 154 5.91 5.88 3.73
C THR A 154 5.47 7.33 3.74
N VAL A 155 4.22 7.56 3.35
CA VAL A 155 3.51 8.82 3.56
C VAL A 155 2.34 8.56 4.50
N VAL A 156 2.40 9.15 5.69
CA VAL A 156 1.29 9.11 6.64
C VAL A 156 0.26 10.14 6.21
N LEU A 157 -0.90 9.67 5.73
CA LEU A 157 -1.98 10.54 5.24
C LEU A 157 -2.84 11.08 6.39
N ARG A 158 -3.15 10.24 7.38
CA ARG A 158 -3.98 10.64 8.53
C ARG A 158 -3.70 9.81 9.80
N LYS A 159 -4.23 8.59 9.90
CA LYS A 159 -4.08 7.73 11.09
C LYS A 159 -2.82 6.88 10.99
N GLY A 160 -2.08 6.79 12.09
CA GLY A 160 -0.93 5.90 12.24
C GLY A 160 -0.81 5.43 13.67
N TYR A 161 -1.64 4.46 14.08
CA TYR A 161 -1.75 4.06 15.49
C TYR A 161 -1.20 2.67 15.78
N GLY A 162 -0.45 2.58 16.89
CA GLY A 162 -0.02 1.34 17.53
C GLY A 162 0.62 0.34 16.58
N ALA A 163 0.25 -0.94 16.73
CA ALA A 163 0.77 -2.00 15.87
C ALA A 163 0.47 -1.80 14.37
N GLY A 164 -0.63 -1.10 14.03
CA GLY A 164 -0.92 -0.77 12.64
C GLY A 164 0.15 0.12 12.02
N TYR A 165 0.72 1.04 12.80
CA TYR A 165 1.80 1.93 12.36
C TYR A 165 3.06 1.15 11.98
N TYR A 166 3.56 0.30 12.87
CA TYR A 166 4.75 -0.51 12.59
C TYR A 166 4.57 -1.45 11.40
N VAL A 167 3.40 -2.06 11.26
CA VAL A 167 3.11 -2.99 10.15
C VAL A 167 2.98 -2.27 8.80
N MET A 168 2.66 -0.97 8.80
CA MET A 168 2.58 -0.13 7.60
C MET A 168 3.89 0.61 7.28
N ASN A 169 5.04 0.06 7.69
CA ASN A 169 6.37 0.65 7.46
C ASN A 169 6.54 2.02 8.15
N GLY A 170 6.14 2.10 9.42
CA GLY A 170 6.36 3.24 10.31
C GLY A 170 7.55 3.09 11.24
#